data_AF-A0A482VZ23-F1
#
_entry.id   AF-A0A482VZ23-F1
#
_cell.length_a   1.000
_cell.length_b   1.000
_cell.length_c   1.000
_cell.angle_alpha   90.00
_cell.angle_beta   90.00
_cell.angle_gamma   90.00
#
_symmetry.space_group_name_H-M   'P 1'
#
loop_
_entity.id
_entity.type
_entity.pdbx_description
1 polymer ?
#
loop_
_entity_poly.entity_id
_entity_poly.type
_entity_poly.pdbx_seq_one_letter_code
_entity_poly.pdbx_strand_id
1 'polypeptide(L)'
;MTPLLNPITQAELNYNTATRQQEIALSCFGAWKRRFACPSLGLRTKLDTSLIVIVATAVLHNIAVAENDPVDFEVIEQYEDVEEEANQD
;
A
#
# COMPACT_ATOMS: atom_id res chain seq x y z
N MET A 1 -9.13 -11.65 4.35
CA MET A 1 -9.45 -12.77 3.44
C MET A 1 -8.57 -13.93 3.87
N THR A 2 -9.10 -15.15 3.91
CA THR A 2 -8.34 -16.32 4.39
C THR A 2 -8.35 -17.38 3.29
N PRO A 3 -7.18 -17.82 2.79
CA PRO A 3 -7.14 -18.86 1.77
C PRO A 3 -7.71 -20.18 2.31
N LEU A 4 -8.36 -20.93 1.43
CA LEU A 4 -8.89 -22.27 1.71
C LEU A 4 -7.72 -23.25 1.90
N LEU A 5 -7.76 -24.05 2.97
CA LEU A 5 -6.65 -24.94 3.33
C LEU A 5 -6.48 -26.11 2.35
N ASN A 6 -7.59 -26.67 1.86
CA ASN A 6 -7.61 -27.81 0.94
C ASN A 6 -8.55 -27.52 -0.25
N PRO A 7 -8.14 -26.67 -1.21
CA PRO A 7 -8.93 -26.41 -2.41
C PRO A 7 -8.90 -27.64 -3.33
N ILE A 8 -10.07 -28.14 -3.71
CA ILE A 8 -10.23 -29.34 -4.56
C ILE A 8 -10.84 -28.95 -5.91
N THR A 9 -11.77 -28.01 -5.90
CA THR A 9 -12.46 -27.56 -7.11
C THR A 9 -11.71 -26.42 -7.80
N GLN A 10 -11.91 -26.25 -9.11
CA GLN A 10 -11.29 -25.15 -9.85
C GLN A 10 -11.69 -23.76 -9.30
N ALA A 11 -12.92 -23.63 -8.81
CA ALA A 11 -13.39 -22.39 -8.20
C ALA A 11 -12.62 -22.04 -6.93
N GLU A 12 -12.32 -23.02 -6.08
CA GLU A 12 -11.54 -22.85 -4.85
C GLU A 12 -10.08 -22.52 -5.14
N LEU A 13 -9.48 -23.15 -6.16
CA LEU A 13 -8.13 -22.81 -6.62
C LEU A 13 -8.03 -21.37 -7.12
N ASN A 14 -9.04 -20.93 -7.89
CA ASN A 14 -9.11 -19.56 -8.38
C ASN A 14 -9.29 -18.56 -7.22
N TYR A 15 -10.13 -18.90 -6.22
CA TYR A 15 -10.31 -18.10 -5.01
C TYR A 15 -9.00 -17.90 -4.24
N ASN A 16 -8.24 -18.98 -4.00
CA ASN A 16 -6.95 -18.88 -3.32
C ASN A 16 -5.93 -18.06 -4.12
N THR A 17 -5.92 -18.20 -5.45
CA THR A 17 -5.04 -17.43 -6.32
C THR A 17 -5.35 -15.94 -6.24
N ALA A 18 -6.62 -15.56 -6.31
CA ALA A 18 -7.05 -14.17 -6.16
C ALA A 18 -6.70 -13.62 -4.77
N THR A 19 -6.95 -14.40 -3.71
CA THR A 19 -6.61 -14.01 -2.33
C THR A 19 -5.11 -13.76 -2.18
N ARG A 20 -4.27 -14.64 -2.73
CA ARG A 20 -2.80 -14.48 -2.72
C ARG A 20 -2.36 -13.24 -3.48
N GLN A 21 -2.95 -12.97 -4.65
CA GLN A 21 -2.65 -11.76 -5.41
C GLN A 21 -3.01 -10.49 -4.63
N GLN A 22 -4.12 -10.51 -3.89
CA GLN A 22 -4.52 -9.41 -3.01
C GLN A 22 -3.51 -9.22 -1.87
N GLU A 23 -3.09 -10.29 -1.20
CA GLU A 23 -2.09 -10.23 -0.12
C GLU A 23 -0.76 -9.67 -0.62
N ILE A 24 -0.30 -10.09 -1.80
CA ILE A 24 0.91 -9.56 -2.43
C ILE A 24 0.74 -8.07 -2.70
N ALA A 25 -0.37 -7.66 -3.31
CA ALA A 25 -0.64 -6.25 -3.59
C ALA A 25 -0.67 -5.40 -2.32
N LEU A 26 -1.36 -5.84 -1.27
CA LEU A 26 -1.41 -5.17 0.03
C LEU A 26 -0.02 -5.04 0.65
N SER A 27 0.79 -6.10 0.58
CA SER A 27 2.16 -6.09 1.08
C SER A 27 3.04 -5.08 0.33
N CYS A 28 2.91 -5.02 -1.00
CA CYS A 28 3.60 -4.02 -1.84
C CYS A 28 3.19 -2.59 -1.45
N PHE A 29 1.89 -2.30 -1.28
CA PHE A 29 1.44 -0.99 -0.82
C PHE A 29 1.99 -0.63 0.56
N GLY A 30 2.03 -1.60 1.48
CA GLY A 30 2.65 -1.42 2.79
C GLY A 30 4.13 -1.07 2.70
N ALA A 31 4.90 -1.80 1.88
CA ALA A 31 6.32 -1.53 1.67
C ALA A 31 6.57 -0.17 1.01
N TRP A 32 5.74 0.20 0.03
CA TRP A 32 5.83 1.48 -0.66
C TRP A 32 5.55 2.67 0.27
N LYS A 33 4.47 2.60 1.09
CA LYS A 33 4.13 3.62 2.11
C LYS A 33 5.18 3.75 3.21
N ARG A 34 5.92 2.68 3.51
CA ARG A 34 7.04 2.73 4.46
C ARG A 34 8.28 3.38 3.85
N ARG A 35 8.57 3.10 2.58
CA ARG A 35 9.77 3.62 1.89
C ARG A 35 9.67 5.11 1.56
N PHE A 36 8.47 5.59 1.25
CA PHE A 36 8.23 7.00 0.96
C PHE A 36 7.13 7.50 1.90
N ALA A 37 7.41 8.55 2.66
CA ALA A 37 6.40 9.18 3.54
C ALA A 37 5.28 9.90 2.75
N CYS A 38 5.50 10.17 1.45
CA CYS A 38 4.59 10.98 0.66
C CYS A 38 3.18 10.38 0.45
N PRO A 39 2.98 9.05 0.33
CA PRO A 39 1.65 8.46 0.23
C PRO A 39 0.99 8.22 1.61
N SER A 40 1.73 8.36 2.72
CA SER A 40 1.21 8.18 4.08
C SER A 40 0.88 9.49 4.79
N LEU A 41 1.66 10.56 4.59
CA LEU A 41 1.47 11.86 5.27
C LEU A 41 0.43 12.79 4.61
N GLY A 42 -0.05 12.44 3.42
CA GLY A 42 -0.86 13.33 2.58
C GLY A 42 -0.03 14.41 1.87
N LEU A 43 -0.35 14.68 0.60
CA LEU A 43 0.39 15.63 -0.23
C LEU A 43 -0.27 17.01 -0.20
N ARG A 44 0.47 18.04 0.22
CA ARG A 44 0.04 19.45 0.23
C ARG A 44 0.23 20.17 -1.12
N THR A 45 0.58 19.43 -2.16
CA THR A 45 0.82 19.96 -3.51
C THR A 45 -0.48 20.03 -4.32
N LYS A 46 -0.45 20.77 -5.44
CA LYS A 46 -1.55 20.76 -6.42
C LYS A 46 -1.81 19.33 -6.89
N LEU A 47 -3.07 19.02 -7.21
CA LEU A 47 -3.50 17.67 -7.61
C LEU A 47 -2.60 17.05 -8.69
N ASP A 48 -2.30 17.80 -9.76
CA ASP A 48 -1.44 17.33 -10.86
C ASP A 48 -0.04 16.95 -10.37
N THR A 49 0.55 17.79 -9.50
CA THR A 49 1.86 17.53 -8.90
C THR A 49 1.80 16.34 -7.97
N SER A 50 0.72 16.20 -7.19
CA SER A 50 0.53 15.06 -6.29
C SER A 50 0.49 13.74 -7.06
N LEU A 51 -0.23 13.70 -8.19
CA LEU A 51 -0.26 12.53 -9.07
C LEU A 51 1.13 12.19 -9.62
N ILE A 52 1.89 13.20 -10.06
CA ILE A 52 3.26 13.01 -10.54
C ILE A 52 4.15 12.43 -9.43
N VAL A 53 4.06 12.94 -8.21
CA VAL A 53 4.82 12.44 -7.05
C VAL A 53 4.46 11.00 -6.72
N ILE A 54 3.18 10.65 -6.74
CA ILE A 54 2.69 9.28 -6.52
C ILE A 54 3.28 8.34 -7.60
N VAL A 55 3.18 8.71 -8.88
CA VAL A 55 3.72 7.86 -9.96
C VAL A 55 5.24 7.74 -9.88
N ALA A 56 5.96 8.85 -9.65
CA ALA A 56 7.42 8.85 -9.56
C ALA A 56 7.93 7.96 -8.41
N THR A 57 7.29 8.03 -7.24
CA THR A 57 7.67 7.19 -6.10
C THR A 57 7.29 5.72 -6.28
N ALA A 58 6.22 5.41 -7.02
CA ALA A 58 5.91 4.03 -7.40
C ALA A 58 6.97 3.45 -8.35
N VAL A 59 7.42 4.23 -9.33
CA VAL A 59 8.50 3.83 -10.25
C VAL A 59 9.80 3.62 -9.50
N LEU A 60 10.18 4.56 -8.62
CA LEU A 60 11.38 4.42 -7.79
C LEU A 60 11.31 3.22 -6.85
N HIS A 61 10.14 2.93 -6.26
CA HIS A 61 9.93 1.73 -5.46
C HIS A 61 10.20 0.46 -6.27
N ASN A 62 9.67 0.37 -7.49
CA ASN A 62 9.87 -0.79 -8.36
C ASN A 62 11.35 -0.99 -8.72
N ILE A 63 12.07 0.10 -9.01
CA ILE A 63 13.51 0.05 -9.27
C ILE A 63 14.24 -0.48 -8.03
N ALA A 64 13.94 0.05 -6.85
CA ALA A 64 14.59 -0.37 -5.61
C ALA A 64 14.31 -1.85 -5.28
N VAL A 65 13.10 -2.35 -5.55
CA VAL A 65 12.77 -3.77 -5.44
C VAL A 65 13.60 -4.62 -6.42
N ALA A 66 13.79 -4.16 -7.66
CA ALA A 66 14.60 -4.86 -8.65
C ALA A 66 16.09 -4.94 -8.24
N GLU A 67 16.61 -3.91 -7.60
CA GLU A 67 17.99 -3.85 -7.07
C GLU A 67 18.17 -4.59 -5.73
N ASN A 68 17.10 -5.21 -5.18
CA ASN A 68 17.09 -5.81 -3.83
C ASN A 68 17.49 -4.82 -2.72
N ASP A 69 17.17 -3.54 -2.90
CA ASP A 69 17.45 -2.49 -1.94
C ASP A 69 16.46 -2.61 -0.76
N PRO A 70 16.94 -2.90 0.47
CA PRO A 70 16.07 -3.13 1.63
C PRO A 70 15.26 -1.87 1.98
N VAL A 71 14.08 -2.08 2.58
CA VAL A 71 13.31 -0.97 3.15
C VAL A 71 13.81 -0.78 4.59
N ASP A 72 14.66 0.22 4.82
CA ASP A 72 15.12 0.57 6.16
C ASP A 72 13.94 1.04 7.04
N PHE A 73 13.93 0.56 8.28
CA PHE A 73 12.88 0.81 9.24
C PHE A 73 13.15 2.11 10.00
N GLU A 74 12.41 3.18 9.69
CA GLU A 74 12.07 4.19 10.69
C GLU A 74 10.57 4.07 11.00
N VAL A 75 10.25 3.90 12.28
CA VAL A 75 8.88 3.83 12.78
C VAL A 75 8.27 5.21 12.57
N ILE A 76 7.53 5.40 11.48
CA ILE A 76 6.67 6.57 11.33
C ILE A 76 5.48 6.31 12.26
N GLU A 77 5.44 7.02 13.39
CA GLU A 77 4.28 7.04 14.28
C GLU A 77 3.04 7.33 13.43
N GLN A 78 2.10 6.39 13.43
CA GLN A 78 0.85 6.51 12.70
C GLN A 78 0.06 7.65 13.35
N TYR A 79 -0.10 8.77 12.63
CA TYR A 79 -1.06 9.78 13.02
C TYR A 79 -2.46 9.16 12.90
N GLU A 80 -3.17 9.05 14.02
CA GLU A 80 -4.60 8.77 14.02
C GLU A 80 -5.31 9.87 13.23
N ASP A 81 -6.10 9.48 12.24
CA ASP A 81 -7.04 10.38 11.57
C ASP A 81 -8.03 10.90 12.62
N VAL A 82 -7.79 12.12 13.11
CA VAL A 82 -8.77 12.85 13.92
C VAL A 82 -9.85 13.33 12.96
N GLU A 83 -10.90 12.52 12.79
CA GLU A 83 -12.15 13.01 12.21
C GLU A 83 -12.74 14.04 13.19
N GLU A 84 -12.52 15.33 12.92
CA GLU A 84 -13.27 16.41 13.55
C GLU A 84 -14.75 16.28 13.13
N GLU A 85 -15.58 15.70 13.99
CA GLU A 85 -17.04 15.80 13.89
C GLU A 85 -17.45 17.28 14.04
N ALA A 86 -17.54 17.97 12.92
CA ALA A 86 -18.31 19.20 12.81
C ALA A 86 -19.81 18.87 12.87
N ASN A 87 -20.35 18.77 14.08
CA ASN A 87 -21.79 18.95 14.32
C ASN A 87 -21.99 20.15 15.24
N GLN A 88 -22.12 21.31 14.61
CA GLN A 88 -22.89 22.43 15.13
C GLN A 88 -24.35 22.17 14.78
N ASP A 89 -25.18 21.97 15.81
CA ASP A 89 -26.58 22.41 15.87
C ASP A 89 -26.93 22.69 17.35
#